data_AF-A0A7L4PX34-F1
#
_entry.id   AF-A0A7L4PX34-F1
#
_cell.length_a   1.000
_cell.length_b   1.000
_cell.length_c   1.000
_cell.angle_alpha   90.00
_cell.angle_beta   90.00
_cell.angle_gamma   90.00
#
_symmetry.space_group_name_H-M   'P 1'
#
loop_
_entity.id
_entity.type
_entity.pdbx_description
1 polymer ?
#
loop_
_entity_poly.entity_id
_entity_poly.type
_entity_poly.pdbx_seq_one_letter_code
_entity_poly.pdbx_strand_id
1 'polypeptide(L)'
;MVKRGSFARDWHLIKLSRSWHPHDVAGKILSRLVAGGAPGVAKAVADIAYALGTEEGREFLGRMPAGMDAVSVLESFFLVTGISCDLDTEGKQPVLYIKKECGSLFGNGGCTPEVAAEFIRGFVHAVASPAHVRDQDDVLIVDLSYV
;
A
#
# COMPACT_ATOMS: atom_id res chain seq x y z
N MET A 1 26.85 7.48 38.99
CA MET A 1 25.68 8.36 39.20
C MET A 1 24.81 8.30 37.96
N VAL A 2 23.66 7.61 38.01
CA VAL A 2 22.72 7.53 36.89
C VAL A 2 21.90 8.83 36.87
N LYS A 3 22.06 9.65 35.82
CA LYS A 3 21.22 10.84 35.63
C LYS A 3 19.77 10.37 35.43
N ARG A 4 18.92 10.52 36.44
CA ARG A 4 17.48 10.29 36.30
C ARG A 4 16.94 11.31 35.29
N GLY A 5 16.59 10.84 34.10
CA GLY A 5 15.77 11.62 33.16
C GLY A 5 14.47 12.02 33.87
N SER A 6 14.04 13.27 33.71
CA SER A 6 12.75 13.68 34.26
C SER A 6 11.68 13.09 33.35
N PHE A 7 10.89 12.14 33.87
CA PHE A 7 9.77 11.52 33.17
C PHE A 7 8.87 12.55 32.46
N ALA A 8 8.68 13.73 33.06
CA ALA A 8 7.92 14.83 32.47
C ALA A 8 8.55 15.38 31.18
N ARG A 9 9.88 15.43 31.10
CA ARG A 9 10.63 15.83 29.90
C ARG A 9 10.52 14.77 28.82
N ASP A 10 10.73 13.51 29.16
CA ASP A 10 10.69 12.39 28.21
C ASP A 10 9.26 12.23 27.64
N TRP A 11 8.25 12.39 28.49
CA TRP A 11 6.85 12.42 28.09
C TRP A 11 6.50 13.60 27.18
N HIS A 12 7.08 14.79 27.43
CA HIS A 12 6.91 15.95 26.53
C HIS A 12 7.58 15.73 25.18
N LEU A 13 8.77 15.11 25.14
CA LEU A 13 9.46 14.80 23.89
C LEU A 13 8.66 13.79 23.05
N ILE A 14 8.04 12.80 23.67
CA ILE A 14 7.14 11.84 22.99
C ILE A 14 5.88 12.54 22.45
N LYS A 15 5.32 13.52 23.17
CA LYS A 15 4.18 14.32 22.67
C LYS A 15 4.58 15.22 21.52
N LEU A 16 5.75 15.84 21.59
CA LEU A 16 6.28 16.69 20.53
C LEU A 16 6.60 15.88 19.27
N SER A 17 7.18 14.68 19.39
CA SER A 17 7.42 13.81 18.24
C SER A 17 6.14 13.34 17.56
N ARG A 18 5.06 13.13 18.32
CA ARG A 18 3.71 12.86 17.77
C ARG A 18 3.09 14.07 17.05
N SER A 19 3.49 15.27 17.43
CA SER A 19 3.03 16.54 16.84
C SER A 19 3.86 16.93 15.62
N TRP A 20 5.08 16.41 15.53
CA TRP A 20 5.98 16.57 14.40
C TRP A 20 5.56 15.56 13.34
N HIS A 21 4.52 15.88 12.57
CA HIS A 21 4.33 15.20 11.29
C HIS A 21 5.63 15.37 10.50
N PRO A 22 6.29 14.28 10.06
CA PRO A 22 7.32 14.40 9.05
C PRO A 22 6.72 15.21 7.92
N HIS A 23 7.34 16.34 7.55
CA HIS A 23 6.92 17.02 6.35
C HIS A 23 7.06 16.01 5.21
N ASP A 24 5.95 15.55 4.64
CA ASP A 24 5.98 14.61 3.53
C ASP A 24 6.38 15.36 2.24
N VAL A 25 7.67 15.69 2.20
CA VAL A 25 8.32 16.34 1.07
C VAL A 25 8.49 15.34 -0.06
N ALA A 26 8.75 14.07 0.27
CA ALA A 26 8.94 13.00 -0.70
C ALA A 26 7.69 12.79 -1.55
N GLY A 27 6.52 12.68 -0.93
CA GLY A 27 5.27 12.51 -1.66
C GLY A 27 4.89 13.74 -2.50
N LYS A 28 5.13 14.96 -2.00
CA LYS A 28 4.96 16.19 -2.82
C LYS A 28 5.88 16.22 -4.04
N ILE A 29 7.11 15.74 -3.91
CA ILE A 29 8.06 15.63 -5.03
C ILE A 29 7.55 14.58 -6.03
N LEU A 30 7.19 13.38 -5.56
CA LEU A 30 6.66 12.31 -6.40
C LEU A 30 5.41 12.76 -7.17
N SER A 31 4.47 13.41 -6.48
CA SER A 31 3.27 13.97 -7.10
C SER A 31 3.59 14.94 -8.24
N ARG A 32 4.59 15.82 -8.05
CA ARG A 32 5.01 16.77 -9.10
C ARG A 32 5.76 16.09 -10.25
N LEU A 33 6.57 15.07 -9.96
CA LEU A 33 7.27 14.29 -10.98
C LEU A 33 6.30 13.50 -11.84
N VAL A 34 5.23 12.95 -11.27
CA VAL A 34 4.19 12.24 -12.00
C VAL A 34 3.33 13.22 -12.81
N ALA A 35 2.90 14.34 -12.21
CA ALA A 35 1.98 15.29 -12.86
C ALA A 35 2.64 16.18 -13.93
N GLY A 36 3.91 16.55 -13.76
CA GLY A 36 4.61 17.52 -14.61
C GLY A 36 5.90 17.00 -15.23
N GLY A 37 6.31 15.77 -14.94
CA GLY A 37 7.50 15.16 -15.51
C GLY A 37 7.30 14.72 -16.97
N ALA A 38 8.41 14.47 -17.66
CA ALA A 38 8.36 13.84 -18.97
C ALA A 38 7.68 12.46 -18.86
N PRO A 39 6.99 11.95 -19.91
CA PRO A 39 6.28 10.68 -19.86
C PRO A 39 7.11 9.49 -19.36
N GLY A 40 8.42 9.49 -19.65
CA GLY A 40 9.34 8.46 -19.17
C GLY A 40 9.55 8.45 -17.64
N VAL A 41 9.38 9.59 -16.97
CA VAL A 41 9.50 9.70 -15.50
C VAL A 41 8.29 9.08 -14.82
N ALA A 42 7.08 9.43 -15.25
CA ALA A 42 5.85 8.84 -14.71
C ALA A 42 5.86 7.31 -14.88
N LYS A 43 6.28 6.82 -16.05
CA LYS A 43 6.45 5.38 -16.30
C LYS A 43 7.48 4.75 -15.36
N ALA A 44 8.66 5.36 -15.21
CA ALA A 44 9.69 4.83 -14.32
C ALA A 44 9.21 4.77 -12.85
N VAL A 45 8.45 5.76 -12.38
CA VAL A 45 7.86 5.76 -11.04
C VAL A 45 6.85 4.62 -10.90
N ALA A 46 5.99 4.41 -11.90
CA ALA A 46 5.04 3.28 -11.94
C ALA A 46 5.77 1.92 -11.90
N ASP A 47 6.78 1.73 -12.74
CA ASP A 47 7.57 0.49 -12.79
C ASP A 47 8.27 0.20 -11.45
N ILE A 48 8.79 1.23 -10.77
CA ILE A 48 9.40 1.11 -9.44
C ILE A 48 8.34 0.76 -8.39
N ALA A 49 7.20 1.43 -8.40
CA ALA A 49 6.12 1.17 -7.46
C ALA A 49 5.61 -0.28 -7.58
N TYR A 50 5.42 -0.77 -8.81
CA TYR A 50 5.10 -2.15 -9.09
C TYR A 50 6.15 -3.12 -8.53
N ALA A 51 7.43 -2.87 -8.80
CA ALA A 51 8.51 -3.72 -8.31
C ALA A 51 8.55 -3.79 -6.78
N LEU A 52 8.39 -2.65 -6.10
CA LEU A 52 8.30 -2.58 -4.64
C LEU A 52 7.09 -3.34 -4.10
N GLY A 53 5.92 -3.20 -4.74
CA GLY A 53 4.73 -3.96 -4.39
C GLY A 53 4.95 -5.46 -4.51
N THR A 54 5.62 -5.91 -5.58
CA THR A 54 5.96 -7.32 -5.78
C THR A 54 6.94 -7.84 -4.74
N GLU A 55 7.95 -7.06 -4.36
CA GLU A 55 8.89 -7.41 -3.30
C GLU A 55 8.17 -7.55 -1.95
N GLU A 56 7.42 -6.53 -1.54
CA GLU A 56 6.66 -6.54 -0.30
C GLU A 56 5.64 -7.68 -0.27
N GLY A 57 4.97 -7.96 -1.40
CA GLY A 57 4.02 -9.07 -1.51
C GLY A 57 4.66 -10.43 -1.28
N ARG A 58 5.88 -10.65 -1.79
CA ARG A 58 6.63 -11.90 -1.53
C ARG A 58 7.06 -12.00 -0.08
N GLU A 59 7.55 -10.90 0.49
CA GLU A 59 7.95 -10.88 1.90
C GLU A 59 6.76 -11.12 2.83
N PHE A 60 5.63 -10.46 2.57
CA PHE A 60 4.40 -10.60 3.33
C PHE A 60 3.87 -12.04 3.25
N LEU A 61 3.79 -12.61 2.03
CA LEU A 61 3.41 -13.99 1.81
C LEU A 61 4.32 -14.98 2.56
N GLY A 62 5.63 -14.72 2.58
CA GLY A 62 6.60 -15.54 3.32
C GLY A 62 6.42 -15.52 4.85
N ARG A 63 5.70 -14.54 5.40
CA ARG A 63 5.35 -14.45 6.83
C ARG A 63 3.98 -15.07 7.15
N MET A 64 3.18 -15.41 6.15
CA MET A 64 1.85 -15.96 6.36
C MET A 64 1.88 -17.45 6.73
N PRO A 65 0.88 -17.95 7.49
CA PRO A 65 0.74 -19.36 7.76
C PRO A 65 0.68 -20.20 6.47
N ALA A 66 1.32 -21.38 6.50
CA ALA A 66 1.25 -22.31 5.38
C ALA A 66 -0.20 -22.72 5.08
N GLY A 67 -0.60 -22.66 3.80
CA GLY A 67 -1.94 -23.04 3.35
C GLY A 67 -3.01 -21.94 3.45
N MET A 68 -2.64 -20.72 3.85
CA MET A 68 -3.52 -19.55 3.70
C MET A 68 -3.75 -19.27 2.22
N ASP A 69 -5.01 -19.11 1.81
CA ASP A 69 -5.37 -18.78 0.44
C ASP A 69 -5.02 -17.32 0.10
N ALA A 70 -4.83 -17.03 -1.18
CA ALA A 70 -4.39 -15.72 -1.64
C ALA A 70 -5.37 -14.59 -1.27
N VAL A 71 -6.68 -14.86 -1.23
CA VAL A 71 -7.69 -13.85 -0.87
C VAL A 71 -7.50 -13.44 0.58
N SER A 72 -7.39 -14.42 1.48
CA SER A 72 -7.10 -14.19 2.90
C SER A 72 -5.79 -13.41 3.12
N VAL A 73 -4.74 -13.68 2.31
CA VAL A 73 -3.48 -12.93 2.38
C VAL A 73 -3.69 -11.46 1.96
N LEU A 74 -4.40 -11.23 0.86
CA LEU A 74 -4.71 -9.87 0.38
C LEU A 74 -5.55 -9.09 1.39
N GLU A 75 -6.63 -9.68 1.90
CA GLU A 75 -7.49 -9.06 2.92
C GLU A 75 -6.71 -8.73 4.21
N SER A 76 -5.83 -9.64 4.64
CA SER A 76 -4.96 -9.40 5.81
C SER A 76 -4.04 -8.20 5.61
N PHE A 77 -3.45 -8.07 4.43
CA PHE A 77 -2.59 -6.94 4.11
C PHE A 77 -3.38 -5.62 4.08
N PHE A 78 -4.51 -5.59 3.40
CA PHE A 78 -5.34 -4.39 3.28
C PHE A 78 -5.92 -3.95 4.63
N LEU A 79 -6.30 -4.90 5.48
CA LEU A 79 -6.72 -4.61 6.85
C LEU A 79 -5.61 -3.94 7.68
N VAL A 80 -4.40 -4.50 7.67
CA VAL A 80 -3.26 -3.97 8.46
C VAL A 80 -2.81 -2.61 7.95
N THR A 81 -2.92 -2.39 6.64
CA THR A 81 -2.49 -1.15 5.98
C THR A 81 -3.58 -0.09 5.96
N GLY A 82 -4.82 -0.44 6.31
CA GLY A 82 -5.96 0.47 6.33
C GLY A 82 -6.45 0.86 4.94
N ILE A 83 -6.27 -0.02 3.95
CA ILE A 83 -6.81 0.12 2.60
C ILE A 83 -8.16 -0.60 2.58
N SER A 84 -9.25 0.10 2.21
CA SER A 84 -10.56 -0.55 2.13
C SER A 84 -10.62 -1.54 0.96
N CYS A 85 -11.10 -2.75 1.23
CA CYS A 85 -11.40 -3.73 0.21
C CYS A 85 -12.73 -4.46 0.49
N ASP A 86 -13.47 -4.78 -0.57
CA ASP A 86 -14.72 -5.53 -0.52
C ASP A 86 -14.62 -6.76 -1.42
N LEU A 87 -14.95 -7.93 -0.89
CA LEU A 87 -15.00 -9.18 -1.65
C LEU A 87 -16.43 -9.47 -2.09
N ASP A 88 -16.65 -9.54 -3.41
CA ASP A 88 -17.89 -10.03 -4.00
C ASP A 88 -17.75 -11.52 -4.31
N THR A 89 -18.65 -12.30 -3.72
CA THR A 89 -18.75 -13.75 -3.90
C THR A 89 -20.09 -14.19 -4.51
N GLU A 90 -20.97 -13.24 -4.86
CA GLU A 90 -22.29 -13.56 -5.42
C GLU A 90 -22.20 -14.00 -6.89
N GLY A 91 -21.13 -13.60 -7.58
CA GLY A 91 -20.79 -14.05 -8.92
C GLY A 91 -20.26 -15.50 -8.97
N LYS A 92 -20.14 -16.05 -10.19
CA LYS A 92 -19.49 -17.36 -10.41
C LYS A 92 -17.99 -17.35 -10.03
N GLN A 93 -17.40 -16.18 -9.87
CA GLN A 93 -15.98 -15.97 -9.65
C GLN A 93 -15.79 -14.87 -8.60
N PRO A 94 -14.92 -15.08 -7.60
CA PRO A 94 -14.67 -14.07 -6.58
C PRO A 94 -13.98 -12.85 -7.19
N VAL A 95 -14.48 -11.67 -6.86
CA VAL A 95 -13.92 -10.39 -7.29
C VAL A 95 -13.61 -9.55 -6.07
N LEU A 96 -12.37 -9.08 -5.95
CA LEU A 96 -11.95 -8.20 -4.87
C LEU A 96 -11.88 -6.76 -5.39
N TYR A 97 -12.64 -5.86 -4.77
CA TYR A 97 -12.66 -4.43 -5.06
C TYR A 97 -11.78 -3.72 -4.03
N ILE A 98 -10.65 -3.15 -4.46
CA ILE A 98 -9.69 -2.48 -3.59
C ILE A 98 -9.75 -0.98 -3.85
N LYS A 99 -10.11 -0.17 -2.84
CA LYS A 99 -10.07 1.28 -2.98
C LYS A 99 -8.63 1.74 -3.17
N LYS A 100 -8.39 2.66 -4.11
CA LYS A 100 -7.05 3.24 -4.39
C LYS A 100 -6.54 4.17 -3.29
N GLU A 101 -7.29 4.30 -2.20
CA GLU A 101 -6.83 5.07 -1.06
C GLU A 101 -5.56 4.44 -0.48
N CYS A 102 -4.63 5.30 -0.10
CA CYS A 102 -3.30 4.89 0.35
C CYS A 102 -3.26 4.33 1.78
N GLY A 103 -4.39 4.34 2.49
CA GLY A 103 -4.48 4.00 3.91
C GLY A 103 -3.35 4.62 4.72
N SER A 104 -2.79 3.83 5.64
CA SER A 104 -1.55 4.13 6.35
C SER A 104 -0.28 3.74 5.58
N LEU A 105 -0.41 3.02 4.46
CA LEU A 105 0.70 2.41 3.70
C LEU A 105 1.68 3.44 3.14
N PHE A 106 1.18 4.59 2.68
CA PHE A 106 2.01 5.67 2.15
C PHE A 106 2.09 6.91 3.05
N GLY A 107 1.64 6.80 4.31
CA GLY A 107 1.62 7.91 5.26
C GLY A 107 0.65 9.04 4.91
N ASN A 108 0.56 10.04 5.81
CA ASN A 108 -0.30 11.20 5.63
C ASN A 108 0.27 12.17 4.57
N GLY A 109 -0.02 11.91 3.30
CA GLY A 109 -0.30 13.02 2.38
C GLY A 109 0.63 13.25 1.19
N GLY A 110 1.14 12.23 0.51
CA GLY A 110 1.88 12.52 -0.71
C GLY A 110 2.13 11.41 -1.73
N CYS A 111 1.68 10.18 -1.52
CA CYS A 111 1.59 9.24 -2.65
C CYS A 111 0.33 9.56 -3.46
N THR A 112 0.44 9.57 -4.79
CA THR A 112 -0.75 9.76 -5.64
C THR A 112 -1.50 8.43 -5.80
N PRO A 113 -2.82 8.45 -6.01
CA PRO A 113 -3.60 7.23 -6.23
C PRO A 113 -3.05 6.34 -7.35
N GLU A 114 -2.42 6.93 -8.36
CA GLU A 114 -1.81 6.20 -9.48
C GLU A 114 -0.58 5.41 -9.04
N VAL A 115 0.30 6.01 -8.22
CA VAL A 115 1.48 5.32 -7.70
C VAL A 115 1.09 4.23 -6.71
N ALA A 116 0.08 4.51 -5.87
CA ALA A 116 -0.49 3.52 -4.97
C ALA A 116 -1.11 2.35 -5.73
N ALA A 117 -1.82 2.63 -6.83
CA ALA A 117 -2.41 1.60 -7.67
C ALA A 117 -1.35 0.65 -8.24
N GLU A 118 -0.23 1.17 -8.74
CA GLU A 118 0.86 0.35 -9.29
C GLU A 118 1.55 -0.49 -8.23
N PHE A 119 1.73 0.05 -7.02
CA PHE A 119 2.20 -0.75 -5.89
C PHE A 119 1.23 -1.90 -5.56
N ILE A 120 -0.07 -1.62 -5.47
CA ILE A 120 -1.09 -2.63 -5.20
C ILE A 120 -1.11 -3.70 -6.30
N ARG A 121 -0.96 -3.32 -7.58
CA ARG A 121 -0.82 -4.27 -8.69
C ARG A 121 0.38 -5.20 -8.49
N GLY A 122 1.53 -4.65 -8.13
CA GLY A 122 2.73 -5.41 -7.84
C GLY A 122 2.53 -6.40 -6.69
N PHE A 123 1.87 -5.96 -5.63
CA PHE A 123 1.54 -6.78 -4.46
C PHE A 123 0.58 -7.93 -4.83
N VAL A 124 -0.52 -7.61 -5.51
CA VAL A 124 -1.48 -8.61 -6.00
C VAL A 124 -0.79 -9.61 -6.93
N HIS A 125 0.10 -9.17 -7.81
CA HIS A 125 0.84 -10.07 -8.69
C HIS A 125 1.73 -11.07 -7.91
N ALA A 126 2.33 -10.64 -6.79
CA ALA A 126 3.14 -11.52 -5.97
C ALA A 126 2.31 -12.56 -5.20
N VAL A 127 1.13 -12.18 -4.72
CA VAL A 127 0.27 -13.01 -3.87
C VAL A 127 -0.68 -13.89 -4.69
N ALA A 128 -1.18 -13.36 -5.81
CA ALA A 128 -2.22 -13.93 -6.65
C ALA A 128 -1.80 -13.83 -8.13
N SER A 129 -0.68 -14.45 -8.49
CA SER A 129 -0.02 -14.31 -9.80
C SER A 129 -0.87 -14.52 -11.06
N PRO A 130 -1.94 -15.34 -11.07
CA PRO A 130 -2.84 -15.43 -12.22
C PRO A 130 -4.03 -14.45 -12.16
N ALA A 131 -4.14 -13.62 -11.13
CA ALA A 131 -5.22 -12.65 -11.00
C ALA A 131 -5.06 -11.50 -12.01
N HIS A 132 -6.18 -11.05 -12.56
CA HIS A 132 -6.22 -9.89 -13.44
C HIS A 132 -6.68 -8.65 -12.68
N VAL A 133 -5.82 -7.64 -12.63
CA VAL A 133 -6.13 -6.36 -11.97
C VAL A 133 -6.58 -5.34 -13.01
N ARG A 134 -7.83 -4.92 -12.94
CA ARG A 134 -8.42 -3.86 -13.77
C ARG A 134 -8.49 -2.54 -13.01
N ASP A 135 -8.19 -1.46 -13.70
CA ASP A 135 -8.34 -0.10 -13.17
C ASP A 135 -9.75 0.43 -13.48
N GLN A 136 -10.50 0.87 -12.47
CA GLN A 136 -11.77 1.55 -12.70
C GLN A 136 -12.03 2.62 -11.65
N ASP A 137 -12.11 3.88 -12.08
CA ASP A 137 -12.43 5.04 -11.25
C ASP A 137 -11.55 5.15 -9.99
N ASP A 138 -12.10 4.93 -8.81
CA ASP A 138 -11.42 4.99 -7.51
C ASP A 138 -11.05 3.60 -6.95
N VAL A 139 -11.21 2.54 -7.74
CA VAL A 139 -11.07 1.14 -7.32
C VAL A 139 -10.14 0.36 -8.27
N LEU A 140 -9.38 -0.56 -7.71
CA LEU A 140 -8.76 -1.67 -8.43
C LEU A 140 -9.63 -2.91 -8.30
N ILE A 141 -10.01 -3.50 -9.42
CA ILE A 141 -10.83 -4.69 -9.47
C ILE A 141 -9.92 -5.88 -9.74
N VAL A 142 -9.81 -6.79 -8.78
CA VAL A 142 -9.00 -8.00 -8.88
C VAL A 142 -9.91 -9.18 -9.18
N ASP A 143 -9.71 -9.73 -10.36
CA ASP A 143 -10.36 -10.94 -10.81
C ASP A 143 -9.57 -12.17 -10.32
N LEU A 144 -10.13 -12.89 -9.35
CA LEU A 144 -9.47 -14.00 -8.65
C LEU A 144 -9.81 -15.38 -9.26
N SER A 145 -10.40 -15.40 -10.46
CA SER A 145 -10.90 -16.60 -11.15
C SER A 145 -9.91 -17.73 -11.38
N TYR A 146 -8.61 -17.46 -11.22
CA TYR A 146 -7.53 -18.36 -11.58
C TYR A 146 -6.57 -18.65 -10.42
N VAL A 147 -6.90 -18.16 -9.21
CA VAL A 147 -6.02 -18.15 -8.02
C VAL A 147 -6.32 -19.32 -7.08
#